data_AF-A0A939FFQ5-F1
#
_entry.id   AF-A0A939FFQ5-F1
#
_cell.length_a   1.000
_cell.length_b   1.000
_cell.length_c   1.000
_cell.angle_alpha   90.00
_cell.angle_beta   90.00
_cell.angle_gamma   90.00
#
_symmetry.space_group_name_H-M   'P 1'
#
loop_
_entity.id
_entity.type
_entity.pdbx_description
1 polymer ?
#
loop_
_entity_poly.entity_id
_entity_poly.type
_entity_poly.pdbx_seq_one_letter_code
_entity_poly.pdbx_strand_id
1 'polypeptide(L)' 'ADEDVRRRTGLEWTILRPGSLTDDAGKGLVRLEASTGHGSVPRDDVAAVLAELVESPATAGLTLELVTGSVP' A
#
# COMPACT_ATOMS: atom_id res chain seq x y z
N ALA A 1 -4.11 -5.68 -14.60
CA ALA A 1 -3.65 -6.51 -13.48
C ALA A 1 -4.65 -6.44 -12.33
N ASP A 2 -4.90 -5.25 -11.78
CA ASP A 2 -5.81 -5.01 -10.65
C ASP A 2 -7.23 -5.56 -10.87
N GLU A 3 -7.84 -5.24 -12.02
CA GLU A 3 -9.15 -5.74 -12.41
C GLU A 3 -9.22 -7.28 -12.46
N ASP A 4 -8.11 -7.96 -12.73
CA ASP A 4 -8.07 -9.42 -12.72
C ASP A 4 -8.18 -9.96 -11.30
N VAL A 5 -7.41 -9.40 -10.37
CA VAL A 5 -7.44 -9.77 -8.95
C VAL A 5 -8.83 -9.56 -8.37
N ARG A 6 -9.47 -8.42 -8.67
CA ARG A 6 -10.82 -8.08 -8.19
C ARG A 6 -11.91 -9.07 -8.63
N ARG A 7 -11.74 -9.72 -9.78
CA ARG A 7 -12.71 -10.71 -10.31
C ARG A 7 -12.55 -12.10 -9.71
N ARG A 8 -11.48 -12.38 -8.95
CA ARG A 8 -11.26 -13.70 -8.35
C ARG A 8 -12.21 -13.89 -7.16
N THR A 9 -13.14 -14.83 -7.30
CA THR A 9 -14.08 -15.17 -6.24
C THR A 9 -13.36 -15.91 -5.11
N GLY A 10 -13.68 -15.58 -3.86
CA GLY A 10 -13.11 -16.23 -2.67
C GLY A 10 -11.69 -15.80 -2.31
N LEU A 11 -11.12 -14.78 -2.96
CA LEU A 11 -9.85 -14.19 -2.57
C LEU A 11 -10.07 -12.92 -1.76
N GLU A 12 -9.55 -12.88 -0.53
CA GLU A 12 -9.47 -11.67 0.29
C GLU A 12 -8.28 -10.83 -0.18
N TRP A 13 -8.48 -10.05 -1.23
CA TRP A 13 -7.43 -9.24 -1.83
C TRP A 13 -7.33 -7.86 -1.19
N THR A 14 -6.12 -7.33 -1.10
CA THR A 14 -5.84 -5.90 -0.88
C THR A 14 -4.90 -5.44 -1.98
N ILE A 15 -5.20 -4.30 -2.63
CA ILE A 15 -4.35 -3.73 -3.68
C ILE A 15 -3.65 -2.49 -3.11
N LEU A 16 -2.33 -2.54 -2.99
CA LEU A 16 -1.51 -1.40 -2.61
C LEU A 16 -0.94 -0.72 -3.87
N ARG A 17 -1.16 0.59 -4.01
CA ARG A 17 -0.67 1.43 -5.09
C ARG A 17 0.33 2.46 -4.56
N PRO A 18 1.63 2.12 -4.51
CA PRO A 18 2.63 3.07 -4.08
C PRO A 18 2.79 4.20 -5.12
N GLY A 19 3.17 5.38 -4.63
CA GLY A 19 3.66 6.47 -5.46
C GLY A 19 5.00 6.15 -6.13
N SER A 20 5.75 7.18 -6.53
CA SER A 20 7.07 7.00 -7.15
C SER A 20 8.02 6.28 -6.18
N LEU A 21 8.52 5.12 -6.58
CA LEU A 21 9.42 4.32 -5.75
C LEU A 21 10.83 4.93 -5.72
N THR A 22 11.43 4.97 -4.53
CA THR A 22 12.82 5.38 -4.35
C THR A 22 13.64 4.31 -3.61
N ASP A 23 14.97 4.42 -3.71
CA ASP A 23 15.95 3.52 -3.08
C ASP A 23 16.58 4.15 -1.82
N ASP A 24 15.97 5.21 -1.28
CA ASP A 24 16.35 5.76 0.00
C ASP A 24 16.03 4.78 1.13
N ALA A 25 16.66 4.96 2.30
CA ALA A 25 16.28 4.23 3.49
C ALA A 25 14.84 4.56 3.91
N GLY A 26 14.13 3.54 4.41
CA GLY A 26 12.78 3.71 4.96
C GLY A 26 12.73 4.70 6.13
N LYS A 27 11.65 5.46 6.19
CA LYS A 27 11.40 6.45 7.26
C LYS A 27 10.42 5.92 8.30
N GLY A 28 9.70 4.84 7.99
CA GLY A 28 8.62 4.31 8.82
C GLY A 28 7.49 5.31 9.03
N LEU A 29 7.31 6.26 8.11
CA LEU A 29 6.28 7.30 8.20
C LEU A 29 5.63 7.47 6.82
N VAL A 30 4.36 7.08 6.75
CA VAL A 30 3.61 6.98 5.51
C VAL A 30 2.27 7.69 5.59
N ARG A 31 1.61 7.79 4.44
CA ARG A 31 0.20 8.13 4.31
C ARG A 31 -0.45 7.02 3.49
N LEU A 32 -1.39 6.31 4.10
CA LEU A 32 -2.10 5.18 3.52
C LEU A 32 -3.61 5.46 3.52
N GLU A 33 -4.18 5.74 2.34
CA GLU A 33 -5.59 6.12 2.19
C GLU A 33 -6.15 5.63 0.85
N ALA A 34 -7.46 5.73 0.62
CA ALA A 34 -8.06 5.40 -0.67
C ALA A 34 -7.56 6.31 -1.82
N SER A 35 -7.17 7.54 -1.50
CA SER A 35 -6.50 8.45 -2.43
C SER A 35 -5.60 9.42 -1.66
N THR A 36 -4.32 9.45 -2.04
CA THR A 36 -3.28 10.27 -1.38
C THR A 36 -2.79 11.41 -2.26
N GLY A 37 -2.99 11.32 -3.58
CA GLY A 37 -2.42 12.23 -4.56
C GLY A 37 -1.03 11.80 -5.01
N HIS A 38 -0.23 12.75 -5.51
CA HIS A 38 1.12 12.47 -5.99
C HIS A 38 2.12 12.47 -4.84
N GLY A 39 3.05 11.52 -4.86
CA GLY A 39 4.16 11.47 -3.91
C GLY A 39 5.13 10.36 -4.25
N SER A 40 6.23 10.30 -3.50
CA SER A 40 7.20 9.22 -3.55
C SER A 40 7.21 8.44 -2.24
N VAL A 41 7.71 7.21 -2.29
CA VAL A 41 7.85 6.34 -1.12
C VAL A 41 9.08 5.44 -1.27
N PRO A 42 9.94 5.30 -0.23
CA PRO A 42 11.02 4.33 -0.23
C PRO A 42 10.50 2.90 -0.35
N ARG A 43 11.20 2.05 -1.09
CA ARG A 43 10.84 0.61 -1.20
C ARG A 43 10.81 -0.10 0.15
N ASP A 44 11.66 0.31 1.09
CA ASP A 44 11.67 -0.18 2.47
C ASP A 44 10.33 0.07 3.18
N ASP A 45 9.79 1.29 3.06
CA ASP A 45 8.50 1.64 3.68
C ASP A 45 7.34 0.89 3.01
N VAL A 46 7.41 0.66 1.68
CA VAL A 46 6.44 -0.19 0.99
C VAL A 46 6.47 -1.62 1.52
N ALA A 47 7.66 -2.19 1.72
CA ALA A 47 7.81 -3.55 2.24
C ALA A 47 7.26 -3.67 3.67
N ALA A 48 7.51 -2.67 4.53
CA ALA A 48 6.97 -2.62 5.88
C ALA A 48 5.43 -2.57 5.87
N VAL A 49 4.83 -1.71 5.06
CA VAL A 49 3.36 -1.63 4.93
C VAL A 49 2.77 -2.92 4.38
N LEU A 50 3.42 -3.56 3.40
CA LEU A 50 2.96 -4.85 2.88
C LEU A 50 2.96 -5.94 3.95
N ALA A 51 3.96 -5.97 4.84
CA ALA A 51 3.99 -6.92 5.95
C ALA A 51 2.79 -6.72 6.89
N GLU A 52 2.49 -5.48 7.27
CA GLU A 52 1.34 -5.15 8.14
C GLU A 52 -0.01 -5.46 7.48
N LEU A 53 -0.14 -5.24 6.16
CA LEU A 53 -1.37 -5.49 5.42
C LEU A 53 -1.72 -6.98 5.35
N VAL A 54 -0.73 -7.88 5.34
CA VAL A 54 -0.97 -9.34 5.36
C VAL A 54 -1.69 -9.77 6.64
N GLU A 55 -1.44 -9.09 7.76
CA GLU A 55 -2.07 -9.39 9.04
C GLU A 55 -3.36 -8.57 9.30
N SER A 56 -3.80 -7.77 8.32
CA SER A 56 -4.90 -6.82 8.46
C SER A 56 -6.13 -7.18 7.62
N PRO A 57 -6.98 -8.13 8.06
CA PRO A 57 -8.14 -8.60 7.29
C PRO A 57 -9.17 -7.49 7.01
N ALA A 58 -9.19 -6.42 7.81
CA ALA A 58 -10.05 -5.25 7.60
C ALA A 58 -9.76 -4.52 6.27
N THR A 59 -8.64 -4.82 5.61
CA THR A 59 -8.27 -4.23 4.32
C THR A 59 -8.76 -5.02 3.10
N ALA A 60 -9.37 -6.19 3.32
CA ALA A 60 -9.89 -7.02 2.25
C ALA A 60 -10.92 -6.26 1.40
N GLY A 61 -10.77 -6.34 0.09
CA GLY A 61 -11.59 -5.63 -0.89
C GLY A 61 -11.20 -4.17 -1.10
N LEU A 62 -10.12 -3.67 -0.47
CA LEU A 62 -9.70 -2.28 -0.59
C LEU A 62 -8.55 -2.11 -1.60
N THR A 63 -8.59 -0.97 -2.29
CA THR A 63 -7.44 -0.42 -2.99
C THR A 63 -6.96 0.79 -2.20
N LEU A 64 -5.69 0.78 -1.80
CA LEU A 64 -5.07 1.81 -0.98
C LEU A 64 -3.87 2.40 -1.73
N GLU A 65 -3.73 3.71 -1.67
CA GLU A 65 -2.56 4.44 -2.17
C GLU A 65 -1.59 4.71 -1.04
N LEU A 66 -0.29 4.68 -1.36
CA LEU A 66 0.79 4.81 -0.38
C LEU A 66 1.83 5.83 -0.85
N VAL A 67 2.07 6.85 -0.02
CA VAL A 67 3.15 7.82 -0.19
C VAL A 67 3.86 8.08 1.13
N THR A 68 5.05 8.68 1.11
CA THR A 68 5.71 9.19 2.31
C THR A 68 4.76 10.16 3.04
N GLY A 69 4.67 10.03 4.36
CA GLY A 69 3.78 10.85 5.18
C GLY A 69 4.35 11.11 6.56
N SER A 70 3.47 11.14 7.55
CA SER A 70 3.78 11.52 8.92
C SER A 70 3.19 10.56 9.95
N VAL A 71 2.55 9.48 9.50
CA VAL A 71 1.91 8.49 10.36
C VAL A 71 2.74 7.21 10.32
N PRO A 72 3.07 6.62 11.48
CA PRO A 72 3.79 5.34 11.52
C PRO A 72 2.97 4.19 10.95
#